data_AF-A0A9D8JNZ3-F1
#
_entry.id   AF-A0A9D8JNZ3-F1
#
_cell.length_a   1.000
_cell.length_b   1.000
_cell.length_c   1.000
_cell.angle_alpha   90.00
_cell.angle_beta   90.00
_cell.angle_gamma   90.00
#
_symmetry.space_group_name_H-M   'P 1'
#
loop_
_entity.id
_entity.type
_entity.pdbx_description
1 polymer ?
#
loop_
_entity_poly.entity_id
_entity_poly.type
_entity_poly.pdbx_seq_one_letter_code
_entity_poly.pdbx_strand_id
1 'polypeptide(L)'
;MKTLEIAFLGDATYRPSEIVADLRNATESFFHPMRIVGYWDDPSNDHTCPQSLFGRRCPHVLPQGDAGRVDYLETVQRDLNAVLHIHYPHARVHFYLG
;
A
#
# COMPACT_ATOMS: atom_id res chain seq x y z
N MET A 1 -9.03 -4.48 -9.49
CA MET A 1 -8.68 -4.99 -8.14
C MET A 1 -9.85 -4.71 -7.19
N LYS A 2 -10.10 -5.58 -6.20
CA LYS A 2 -11.07 -5.27 -5.13
C LYS A 2 -10.39 -4.42 -4.05
N THR A 3 -11.12 -3.48 -3.46
CA THR A 3 -10.62 -2.62 -2.37
C THR A 3 -11.42 -2.88 -1.10
N LEU A 4 -10.74 -3.01 0.03
CA LEU A 4 -11.31 -3.03 1.37
C LEU A 4 -10.69 -1.89 2.18
N GLU A 5 -11.52 -1.22 2.96
CA GLU A 5 -11.09 -0.19 3.88
C GLU A 5 -11.24 -0.69 5.32
N ILE A 6 -10.20 -0.54 6.14
CA ILE A 6 -10.22 -0.90 7.55
C ILE A 6 -10.21 0.40 8.37
N ALA A 7 -11.39 0.81 8.79
CA ALA A 7 -11.58 1.96 9.66
C ALA A 7 -11.84 1.51 11.11
N PHE A 8 -11.15 2.15 12.05
CA PHE A 8 -11.39 1.94 13.48
C PHE A 8 -12.45 2.93 13.95
N LEU A 9 -13.54 2.41 14.50
CA LEU A 9 -14.64 3.19 15.09
C LEU A 9 -14.61 2.99 16.60
N GLY A 10 -14.48 4.08 17.36
CA GLY A 10 -14.38 4.02 18.82
C GLY A 10 -14.45 5.42 19.45
N ASP A 11 -14.46 5.48 20.78
CA ASP A 11 -14.26 6.73 21.50
C ASP A 11 -12.78 7.16 21.42
N ALA A 12 -12.54 8.47 21.48
CA ALA A 12 -11.23 9.08 21.17
C ALA A 12 -10.12 8.75 22.19
N THR A 13 -10.34 7.81 23.10
CA THR A 13 -9.42 7.44 24.18
C THR A 13 -8.31 6.50 23.70
N TYR A 14 -8.52 5.78 22.60
CA TYR A 14 -7.56 4.82 22.06
C TYR A 14 -7.16 5.20 20.64
N ARG A 15 -5.85 5.16 20.35
CA ARG A 15 -5.29 5.43 19.02
C ARG A 15 -4.89 4.12 18.35
N PRO A 16 -5.42 3.79 17.17
CA PRO A 16 -4.94 2.65 16.38
C PRO A 16 -3.48 2.83 15.96
N SER A 17 -2.75 1.74 15.73
CA SER A 17 -1.36 1.84 15.28
C SER A 17 -1.28 2.48 13.90
N GLU A 18 -0.33 3.40 13.73
CA GLU A 18 0.04 3.99 12.43
C GLU A 18 1.41 3.45 11.97
N ILE A 19 1.95 2.44 12.66
CA ILE A 19 3.22 1.81 12.32
C ILE A 19 2.96 0.79 11.20
N VAL A 20 3.60 0.98 10.04
CA VAL A 20 3.44 0.11 8.87
C VAL A 20 3.67 -1.37 9.22
N ALA A 21 4.67 -1.68 10.04
CA ALA A 21 4.96 -3.06 10.45
C ALA A 21 3.80 -3.70 11.25
N ASP A 22 3.14 -2.95 12.13
CA ASP A 22 2.00 -3.45 12.91
C ASP A 22 0.80 -3.70 12.00
N LEU A 23 0.49 -2.73 11.12
CA LEU A 23 -0.61 -2.83 10.17
C LEU A 23 -0.40 -3.95 9.16
N ARG A 24 0.86 -4.20 8.76
CA ARG A 24 1.25 -5.33 7.94
C ARG A 24 0.91 -6.65 8.63
N ASN A 25 1.34 -6.82 9.88
CA ASN A 25 1.06 -8.03 10.66
C ASN A 25 -0.45 -8.26 10.84
N ALA A 26 -1.21 -7.19 11.11
CA ALA A 26 -2.68 -7.26 11.20
C ALA A 26 -3.31 -7.68 9.86
N THR A 27 -2.87 -7.09 8.75
CA THR A 27 -3.33 -7.43 7.40
C THR A 27 -3.09 -8.90 7.07
N GLU A 28 -1.87 -9.40 7.29
CA GLU A 28 -1.51 -10.80 7.05
C GLU A 28 -2.33 -11.76 7.93
N SER A 29 -2.68 -11.34 9.15
CA SER A 29 -3.55 -12.12 10.05
C SER A 29 -5.00 -12.17 9.57
N PHE A 30 -5.54 -11.07 9.03
CA PHE A 30 -6.92 -11.01 8.55
C PHE A 30 -7.16 -11.74 7.22
N PHE A 31 -6.16 -11.79 6.35
CA PHE A 31 -6.32 -12.26 4.97
C PHE A 31 -5.51 -13.51 4.62
N HIS A 32 -5.08 -14.30 5.60
CA HIS A 32 -4.45 -15.61 5.36
C HIS A 32 -5.32 -16.48 4.42
N PRO A 33 -4.75 -17.11 3.37
CA PRO A 33 -3.33 -17.30 3.06
C PRO A 33 -2.72 -16.28 2.08
N MET A 34 -3.41 -15.18 1.76
CA MET A 34 -2.90 -14.17 0.82
C MET A 34 -1.61 -13.53 1.35
N ARG A 35 -0.71 -13.15 0.43
CA ARG A 35 0.57 -12.51 0.81
C ARG A 35 0.57 -11.06 0.39
N ILE A 36 1.16 -10.20 1.23
CA ILE A 36 1.42 -8.82 0.83
C ILE A 36 2.51 -8.85 -0.24
N VAL A 37 2.17 -8.34 -1.42
CA VAL A 37 3.07 -8.23 -2.58
C VAL A 37 3.58 -6.81 -2.76
N GLY A 38 2.90 -5.81 -2.18
CA GLY A 38 3.35 -4.43 -2.15
C GLY A 38 2.65 -3.61 -1.07
N TYR A 39 3.21 -2.45 -0.76
CA TYR A 39 2.60 -1.45 0.11
C TYR A 39 2.87 -0.05 -0.42
N TRP A 40 2.14 0.93 0.11
CA TRP A 40 2.41 2.36 -0.05
C TRP A 40 2.08 3.09 1.25
N ASP A 41 3.02 3.87 1.75
CA ASP A 41 2.92 4.70 2.95
C ASP A 41 2.90 6.18 2.52
N ASP A 42 1.71 6.77 2.39
CA ASP A 42 1.58 8.14 1.87
C ASP A 42 2.35 9.19 2.70
N PRO A 43 2.35 9.15 4.06
CA PRO A 43 3.07 10.11 4.88
C PRO A 43 4.58 10.19 4.57
N SER A 44 5.24 9.06 4.37
CA SER A 44 6.68 9.00 4.06
C SER A 44 6.97 8.99 2.56
N ASN A 45 5.95 8.77 1.73
CA ASN A 45 6.07 8.53 0.30
C ASN A 45 7.02 7.34 -0.01
N ASP A 46 6.99 6.34 0.88
CA ASP A 46 7.71 5.07 0.75
C ASP A 46 6.76 3.97 0.25
N HIS A 47 7.26 3.10 -0.62
CA HIS A 47 6.46 2.06 -1.25
C HIS A 47 7.31 0.97 -1.89
N THR A 48 6.66 -0.16 -2.13
CA THR A 48 7.29 -1.27 -2.88
C THR A 48 7.34 -0.95 -4.37
N CYS A 49 8.38 -0.27 -4.82
CA CYS A 49 8.60 -0.01 -6.25
C CYS A 49 9.48 -1.08 -6.89
N PRO A 50 8.97 -1.89 -7.85
CA PRO A 50 9.81 -2.83 -8.60
C PRO A 50 10.98 -2.14 -9.30
N GLN A 51 10.74 -0.96 -9.89
CA GLN A 51 11.79 -0.22 -10.59
C GLN A 51 12.91 0.24 -9.64
N SER A 52 12.57 0.75 -8.44
CA SER A 52 13.57 1.12 -7.44
C SER A 52 14.39 -0.07 -6.94
N LEU A 53 13.78 -1.25 -6.79
CA LEU A 53 14.49 -2.48 -6.42
C LEU A 53 15.53 -2.88 -7.48
N PHE A 54 15.30 -2.55 -8.75
CA PHE A 54 16.27 -2.71 -9.83
C PHE A 54 17.23 -1.52 -9.99
N GLY A 55 17.27 -0.59 -9.03
CA GLY A 55 18.11 0.60 -9.07
C GLY A 55 17.70 1.65 -10.10
N ARG A 56 16.47 1.54 -10.65
CA ARG A 56 15.92 2.49 -11.62
C ARG A 56 15.15 3.58 -10.91
N ARG A 57 14.96 4.70 -11.61
CA ARG A 57 14.14 5.81 -11.12
C ARG A 57 12.69 5.34 -10.93
N CYS A 58 12.10 5.66 -9.77
CA CYS A 58 10.71 5.38 -9.49
C CYS A 58 9.79 6.25 -10.38
N PRO A 59 8.90 5.66 -11.19
CA PRO A 59 7.99 6.43 -12.04
C PRO A 59 6.78 6.99 -11.27
N HIS A 60 6.45 6.42 -10.11
CA HIS A 60 5.23 6.76 -9.36
C HIS A 60 5.32 8.11 -8.62
N VAL A 61 6.54 8.54 -8.31
CA VAL A 61 6.83 9.79 -7.59
C VAL A 61 7.21 10.94 -8.53
N LEU A 62 7.10 10.73 -9.85
CA LEU A 62 7.32 11.78 -10.84
C LEU A 62 6.24 12.87 -10.75
N PRO A 63 6.54 14.12 -11.12
CA PRO A 63 5.55 15.21 -11.11
C PRO A 63 4.31 14.89 -11.94
N GLN A 64 3.16 15.48 -11.57
CA GLN A 64 1.97 15.39 -12.42
C GLN A 64 2.24 16.02 -13.79
N GLY A 65 1.84 15.33 -14.86
CA GLY A 65 2.07 15.74 -16.24
C GLY A 65 3.39 15.23 -16.86
N ASP A 66 4.28 14.60 -16.07
CA ASP A 66 5.43 13.90 -16.62
C ASP A 66 4.97 12.69 -17.45
N ALA A 67 5.42 12.60 -18.70
CA ALA A 67 5.03 11.52 -19.61
C ALA A 67 5.51 10.13 -19.16
N GLY A 68 6.52 10.07 -18.28
CA GLY A 68 7.02 8.84 -17.67
C GLY A 68 6.32 8.48 -16.35
N ARG A 69 5.39 9.30 -15.87
CA ARG A 69 4.63 8.99 -14.64
C ARG A 69 3.69 7.84 -14.90
N VAL A 70 3.73 6.86 -14.01
CA VAL A 70 2.84 5.69 -14.02
C VAL A 70 2.02 5.68 -12.74
N ASP A 71 0.75 5.30 -12.81
CA ASP A 71 -0.07 5.07 -11.63
C ASP A 71 0.47 3.84 -10.89
N TYR A 72 0.74 3.97 -9.59
CA TYR A 72 1.21 2.85 -8.79
C TYR A 72 0.24 1.67 -8.82
N LEU A 73 -1.06 1.94 -8.94
CA LEU A 73 -2.09 0.92 -9.04
C LEU A 73 -1.86 0.00 -10.26
N GLU A 74 -1.44 0.57 -11.39
CA GLU A 74 -1.13 -0.20 -12.59
C GLU A 74 0.06 -1.14 -12.36
N THR A 75 1.11 -0.63 -11.72
CA THR A 75 2.30 -1.40 -11.37
C THR A 75 1.98 -2.56 -10.43
N VAL A 76 1.24 -2.33 -9.34
CA VAL A 76 0.94 -3.40 -8.38
C VAL A 76 0.04 -4.49 -8.99
N GLN A 77 -0.90 -4.12 -9.86
CA GLN A 77 -1.76 -5.10 -10.53
C GLN A 77 -1.00 -5.91 -11.59
N ARG A 78 -0.17 -5.24 -12.40
CA ARG A 78 0.50 -5.87 -13.55
C ARG A 78 1.79 -6.60 -13.16
N ASP A 79 2.62 -5.97 -12.34
CA ASP A 79 3.99 -6.44 -12.07
C ASP A 79 4.08 -7.22 -10.77
N LEU A 80 3.22 -6.92 -9.79
CA LEU A 80 3.18 -7.60 -8.49
C LEU A 80 2.03 -8.60 -8.34
N ASN A 81 1.16 -8.72 -9.36
CA ASN A 81 -0.01 -9.59 -9.37
C ASN A 81 -0.99 -9.33 -8.20
N ALA A 82 -1.12 -8.08 -7.76
CA ALA A 82 -2.05 -7.74 -6.69
C ALA A 82 -3.52 -7.90 -7.14
N VAL A 83 -4.31 -8.61 -6.35
CA VAL A 83 -5.74 -8.85 -6.59
C VAL A 83 -6.64 -8.19 -5.54
N LEU A 84 -6.09 -7.84 -4.37
CA LEU A 84 -6.78 -7.18 -3.27
C LEU A 84 -5.98 -5.98 -2.76
N HIS A 85 -6.66 -4.86 -2.53
CA HIS A 85 -6.11 -3.65 -1.94
C HIS A 85 -6.77 -3.40 -0.58
N ILE A 86 -5.95 -3.22 0.44
CA ILE A 86 -6.34 -2.89 1.82
C ILE A 86 -5.89 -1.47 2.11
N HIS A 87 -6.81 -0.62 2.50
CA HIS A 87 -6.55 0.75 2.89
C HIS A 87 -6.83 0.95 4.38
N TYR A 88 -5.87 1.53 5.11
CA TYR A 88 -6.01 1.98 6.49
C TYR A 88 -6.08 3.52 6.53
N PRO A 89 -7.28 4.13 6.52
CA PRO A 89 -7.40 5.58 6.36
C PRO A 89 -6.75 6.38 7.49
N HIS A 90 -6.78 5.85 8.72
CA HIS A 90 -6.23 6.53 9.90
C HIS A 90 -4.71 6.68 9.81
N ALA A 91 -4.03 5.75 9.14
CA ALA A 91 -2.59 5.77 8.93
C ALA A 91 -2.19 6.23 7.52
N ARG A 92 -3.14 6.31 6.58
CA ARG A 92 -2.89 6.54 5.15
C ARG A 92 -1.88 5.54 4.57
N VAL A 93 -2.05 4.28 4.96
CA VAL A 93 -1.22 3.16 4.52
C VAL A 93 -2.07 2.23 3.66
N HIS A 94 -1.49 1.81 2.54
CA HIS A 94 -2.07 0.88 1.59
C HIS A 94 -1.26 -0.41 1.57
N PHE A 95 -1.93 -1.55 1.63
CA PHE A 95 -1.34 -2.86 1.34
C PHE A 95 -2.01 -3.48 0.13
N TYR A 96 -1.22 -4.20 -0.65
CA TYR A 96 -1.65 -4.91 -1.85
C TYR A 96 -1.31 -6.37 -1.68
N LEU A 97 -2.32 -7.24 -1.84
CA LEU A 97 -2.20 -8.67 -1.65
C LEU A 97 -2.42 -9.42 -2.96
N GLY A 98 -1.65 -10.49 -3.13
CA GLY A 98 -1.69 -11.44 -4.24
C GLY A 98 -1.75 -12.89 -3.74
#